data_AF-A0A960IDS0-F1
#
_entry.id   AF-A0A960IDS0-F1
#
_cell.length_a   1.000
_cell.length_b   1.000
_cell.length_c   1.000
_cell.angle_alpha   90.00
_cell.angle_beta   90.00
_cell.angle_gamma   90.00
#
_symmetry.space_group_name_H-M   'P 1'
#
loop_
_entity.id
_entity.type
_entity.pdbx_description
1 polymer ?
#
loop_
_entity_poly.entity_id
_entity_poly.type
_entity_poly.pdbx_seq_one_letter_code
_entity_poly.pdbx_strand_id
1 'polypeptide(L)' 'MARLKKGDRVIITEGAFKGQWATILDKDLIGDELTVALGEDGREIRTHEAHVERVDD' A
#
# COMPACT_ATOMS: atom_id res chain seq x y z
N MET A 1 10.61 -4.35 12.06
CA MET A 1 9.95 -3.91 10.81
C MET A 1 8.81 -4.87 10.54
N ALA A 2 7.57 -4.42 10.72
CA ALA A 2 6.40 -5.26 10.49
C ALA A 2 6.29 -5.55 9.00
N ARG A 3 6.22 -6.84 8.63
CA ARG A 3 6.13 -7.27 7.25
C ARG A 3 4.71 -6.96 6.75
N LEU A 4 4.59 -6.09 5.75
CA LEU A 4 3.32 -5.82 5.09
C LEU A 4 2.74 -7.13 4.52
N LYS A 5 1.44 -7.34 4.74
CA LYS A 5 0.70 -8.49 4.22
C LYS A 5 -0.55 -8.05 3.46
N LYS A 6 -1.03 -8.93 2.58
CA LYS A 6 -2.34 -8.76 1.93
C LYS A 6 -3.45 -8.55 2.97
N GLY A 7 -4.27 -7.54 2.75
CA GLY A 7 -5.32 -7.11 3.66
C GLY A 7 -4.88 -6.09 4.71
N ASP A 8 -3.59 -5.78 4.84
CA ASP A 8 -3.15 -4.69 5.71
C ASP A 8 -3.57 -3.34 5.12
N ARG A 9 -3.94 -2.43 6.02
CA ARG A 9 -4.19 -1.03 5.70
C ARG A 9 -2.89 -0.24 5.82
N VAL A 10 -2.60 0.52 4.79
CA VAL A 10 -1.39 1.34 4.69
C VAL A 10 -1.76 2.77 4.31
N ILE A 11 -0.89 3.72 4.62
CA ILE A 11 -0.94 5.09 4.09
C ILE A 11 0.16 5.24 3.06
N ILE A 12 -0.17 5.85 1.93
CA ILE A 12 0.81 6.20 0.92
C ILE A 12 1.59 7.42 1.40
N THR A 13 2.91 7.32 1.46
CA THR A 13 3.80 8.38 1.97
C THR A 13 4.44 9.21 0.85
N GLU A 14 4.37 8.73 -0.41
CA GLU A 14 5.00 9.35 -1.58
C GLU A 14 4.15 9.26 -2.87
N GLY A 15 4.44 10.15 -3.83
CA GLY A 15 3.77 10.19 -5.12
C GLY A 15 2.45 10.98 -5.14
N ALA A 16 1.65 10.78 -6.20
CA ALA A 16 0.41 11.53 -6.45
C ALA A 16 -0.72 11.23 -5.46
N PHE A 17 -0.63 10.13 -4.73
CA PHE A 17 -1.63 9.66 -3.76
C PHE A 17 -1.14 9.78 -2.31
N LYS A 18 -0.07 10.56 -2.07
CA LYS A 18 0.49 10.79 -0.74
C LYS A 18 -0.59 11.29 0.24
N GLY A 19 -0.67 10.65 1.40
CA GLY A 19 -1.64 10.91 2.45
C GLY A 19 -2.94 10.12 2.33
N GLN A 20 -3.18 9.44 1.22
CA GLN A 20 -4.33 8.56 1.09
C GLN A 20 -4.06 7.20 1.75
N TRP A 21 -5.10 6.64 2.36
CA TRP A 21 -5.07 5.28 2.86
C TRP A 21 -5.41 4.30 1.74
N ALA A 22 -4.79 3.12 1.80
CA ALA A 22 -4.98 2.07 0.83
C ALA A 22 -4.93 0.69 1.52
N THR A 23 -5.47 -0.33 0.86
CA THR A 23 -5.44 -1.72 1.34
C THR A 23 -4.59 -2.55 0.41
N ILE A 24 -3.66 -3.34 0.95
CA ILE A 24 -2.80 -4.21 0.14
C ILE A 24 -3.65 -5.34 -0.43
N LEU A 25 -3.77 -5.37 -1.77
CA LEU A 25 -4.48 -6.42 -2.48
C LEU A 25 -3.55 -7.56 -2.86
N ASP A 26 -2.31 -7.24 -3.25
CA ASP A 26 -1.33 -8.23 -3.65
C ASP A 26 0.08 -7.70 -3.42
N LYS A 27 1.01 -8.62 -3.17
CA LYS A 27 2.42 -8.29 -2.96
C LYS A 27 3.23 -9.20 -3.85
N ASP A 28 4.04 -8.60 -4.70
CA ASP A 28 4.99 -9.37 -5.48
C ASP A 28 6.12 -9.83 -4.54
N LEU A 29 6.42 -11.13 -4.55
CA LEU A 29 7.45 -11.70 -3.67
C LEU A 29 8.85 -11.57 -4.26
N ILE A 30 8.94 -11.26 -5.56
CA ILE A 30 10.18 -11.21 -6.33
C ILE A 30 10.66 -9.76 -6.52
N GLY A 31 9.96 -8.77 -5.96
CA GLY A 31 10.36 -7.36 -5.94
C GLY A 31 9.72 -6.56 -4.80
N ASP A 32 10.07 -5.27 -4.70
CA ASP A 32 9.49 -4.34 -3.73
C ASP A 32 8.16 -3.73 -4.20
N GLU A 33 7.57 -4.26 -5.28
CA GLU A 33 6.31 -3.80 -5.83
C GLU A 33 5.11 -4.45 -5.13
N LEU A 34 4.07 -3.66 -4.91
CA LEU A 34 2.81 -4.11 -4.32
C LEU A 34 1.62 -3.41 -4.98
N THR A 35 0.51 -4.13 -5.05
CA THR A 35 -0.75 -3.61 -5.56
C THR A 35 -1.64 -3.26 -4.38
N VAL A 36 -2.12 -2.02 -4.34
CA VAL A 36 -3.02 -1.51 -3.30
C VAL A 36 -4.28 -0.93 -3.91
N ALA A 37 -5.39 -1.09 -3.20
CA ALA A 37 -6.65 -0.39 -3.48
C ALA A 37 -6.73 0.87 -2.63
N LEU A 38 -6.79 2.03 -3.28
CA LEU A 38 -7.06 3.31 -2.63
C LEU A 38 -8.44 3.27 -1.97
N GLY A 39 -8.51 3.73 -0.73
CA GLY A 39 -9.74 3.65 0.05
C GLY A 39 -10.82 4.66 -0.31
N GLU A 40 -10.47 5.73 -1.01
CA GLU A 40 -11.41 6.78 -1.43
C GLU A 40 -12.35 6.28 -2.54
N ASP A 41 -11.81 5.64 -3.56
CA ASP A 41 -12.55 5.21 -4.77
C ASP A 41 -12.45 3.71 -5.07
N GLY A 42 -11.70 2.94 -4.28
CA GLY A 42 -11.38 1.53 -4.57
C GLY A 42 -10.43 1.34 -5.75
N ARG A 43 -9.80 2.42 -6.25
CA ARG A 43 -8.89 2.36 -7.40
C ARG A 43 -7.63 1.54 -7.06
N GLU A 44 -7.34 0.55 -7.89
CA GLU A 44 -6.14 -0.27 -7.79
C GLU A 44 -4.95 0.46 -8.42
N ILE A 45 -3.86 0.57 -7.67
CA ILE A 45 -2.60 1.14 -8.13
C ILE A 45 -1.44 0.21 -7.77
N ARG A 46 -0.38 0.26 -8.56
CA ARG A 46 0.90 -0.36 -8.23
C ARG A 46 1.81 0.69 -7.61
N THR A 47 2.42 0.33 -6.50
CA THR A 47 3.39 1.16 -5.78
C THR A 47 4.48 0.29 -5.17
N HIS A 48 5.41 0.89 -4.45
CA HIS A 48 6.47 0.18 -3.76
C HIS A 48 6.23 0.10 -2.26
N GLU A 49 6.76 -0.94 -1.62
CA GLU A 49 6.78 -1.10 -0.16
C GLU A 49 7.42 0.11 0.55
N ALA A 50 8.41 0.72 -0.08
CA ALA A 50 9.07 1.92 0.45
C ALA A 50 8.17 3.18 0.46
N HIS A 51 7.14 3.24 -0.38
CA HIS A 51 6.24 4.40 -0.51
C HIS A 51 4.97 4.27 0.33
N VAL A 52 4.88 3.25 1.17
CA VAL A 52 3.73 3.00 2.02
C VAL A 52 4.17 2.75 3.45
N GLU A 53 3.38 3.24 4.39
CA GLU A 53 3.57 2.99 5.81
C GLU A 53 2.36 2.26 6.37
N ARG A 54 2.60 1.25 7.20
CA ARG A 54 1.52 0.50 7.85
C ARG A 54 0.84 1.40 8.87
N VAL A 55 -0.49 1.43 8.83
CA VAL A 55 -1.28 2.05 9.89
C VAL A 55 -1.62 0.94 10.88
N ASP A 56 -0.90 0.87 12.00
CA ASP A 56 -1.35 0.08 13.15
C ASP A 56 -2.42 0.88 13.89
N ASP A 57 -3.52 0.22 14.25
CA ASP A 57 -4.61 0.75 15.08
C ASP A 57 -4.17 0.84 16.56
#